data_AF-A0A1H8J2E7-F1
#
_entry.id   AF-A0A1H8J2E7-F1
#
_cell.length_a   1.000
_cell.length_b   1.000
_cell.length_c   1.000
_cell.angle_alpha   90.00
_cell.angle_beta   90.00
_cell.angle_gamma   90.00
#
_symmetry.space_group_name_H-M   'P 1'
#
loop_
_entity.id
_entity.type
_entity.pdbx_description
1 polymer ?
#
loop_
_entity_poly.entity_id
_entity_poly.type
_entity_poly.pdbx_seq_one_letter_code
_entity_poly.pdbx_strand_id
1 'polypeptide(L)'
;MQKQKEIPVIGINGYPLSEADLAEEMAWERELNGFNFWHWLGWKALIAVGQVLILLGLFVYSGPLLRLIDPSAAALDIGVLSAVLLAILMVDAFVVSAWLLLRMVRPTLTEFYEWDDEHDYLKKGITSCLEAKILTGIFSGLVLLCCAVFLVLL
;
A
#
# COMPACT_ATOMS: atom_id res chain seq x y z
N MET A 1 -3.14 -26.61 -51.80
CA MET A 1 -2.91 -26.46 -50.35
C MET A 1 -1.43 -26.12 -50.15
N GLN A 2 -1.10 -24.85 -49.99
CA GLN A 2 0.29 -24.42 -49.75
C GLN A 2 0.62 -24.63 -48.27
N LYS A 3 1.60 -25.51 -47.99
CA LYS A 3 2.21 -25.61 -46.66
C LYS A 3 2.90 -24.28 -46.36
N GLN A 4 2.42 -23.54 -45.36
CA GLN A 4 3.15 -22.40 -44.84
C GLN A 4 4.51 -22.88 -44.35
N LYS A 5 5.57 -22.22 -44.81
CA LYS A 5 6.94 -22.45 -44.41
C LYS A 5 7.08 -21.80 -43.03
N GLU A 6 7.11 -22.60 -41.98
CA GLU A 6 7.30 -22.12 -40.60
C GLU A 6 8.64 -21.39 -40.50
N ILE A 7 8.58 -20.13 -40.10
CA ILE A 7 9.76 -19.30 -39.87
C ILE A 7 10.33 -19.77 -38.53
N PRO A 8 11.58 -20.26 -38.48
CA PRO A 8 12.15 -20.73 -37.22
C PRO A 8 12.28 -19.55 -36.25
N VAL A 9 11.75 -19.74 -35.03
CA VAL A 9 11.91 -18.79 -33.94
C VAL A 9 13.36 -18.91 -33.46
N ILE A 10 14.14 -17.85 -33.66
CA ILE A 10 15.54 -17.78 -33.25
C ILE A 10 15.57 -17.24 -31.82
N GLY A 11 16.13 -18.02 -30.89
CA GLY A 11 16.29 -17.58 -29.50
C GLY A 11 17.29 -16.44 -29.37
N ILE A 12 17.34 -15.80 -28.20
CA ILE A 12 18.27 -14.69 -27.87
C ILE A 12 19.74 -15.08 -28.15
N ASN A 13 20.02 -16.38 -28.13
CA ASN A 13 21.34 -16.98 -28.32
C ASN A 13 21.72 -17.13 -29.80
N GLY A 14 20.82 -16.81 -30.74
CA GLY A 14 21.03 -16.96 -32.18
C GLY A 14 20.82 -18.37 -32.74
N TYR A 15 20.42 -19.34 -31.90
CA TYR A 15 20.14 -20.72 -32.31
C TYR A 15 18.64 -20.97 -32.50
N PRO A 16 18.23 -21.82 -33.46
CA PRO A 16 16.85 -22.22 -33.62
C PRO A 16 16.41 -23.04 -32.41
N LEU A 17 15.36 -22.58 -31.72
CA LEU A 17 14.81 -23.28 -30.56
C LEU A 17 14.03 -24.51 -30.99
N SER A 18 14.26 -25.63 -30.28
CA SER A 18 13.40 -26.81 -30.39
C SER A 18 12.03 -26.50 -29.78
N GLU A 19 10.95 -27.13 -30.26
CA GLU A 19 9.62 -26.97 -29.66
C GLU A 19 9.61 -27.34 -28.17
N ALA A 20 10.46 -28.28 -27.75
CA ALA A 20 10.62 -28.66 -26.35
C ALA A 20 11.20 -27.51 -25.49
N ASP A 21 12.22 -26.82 -26.01
CA ASP A 21 12.87 -25.70 -25.31
C ASP A 21 11.90 -24.49 -25.22
N LEU A 22 11.11 -24.27 -26.27
CA LEU A 22 10.10 -23.20 -26.34
C LEU A 22 8.95 -23.42 -25.33
N ALA A 23 8.57 -24.68 -25.10
CA ALA A 23 7.58 -25.04 -24.09
C ALA A 23 8.12 -24.82 -22.65
N GLU A 24 9.40 -25.08 -22.42
CA GLU A 24 10.04 -24.87 -21.12
C GLU A 24 10.21 -23.38 -20.80
N GLU A 25 10.58 -22.56 -21.79
CA GLU A 25 10.69 -21.10 -21.65
C GLU A 25 9.32 -20.45 -21.36
N MET A 26 8.26 -20.90 -22.05
CA MET A 26 6.89 -20.44 -21.76
C MET A 26 6.39 -20.86 -20.38
N ALA A 27 6.82 -22.00 -19.85
CA ALA A 27 6.46 -22.44 -18.50
C ALA A 27 7.13 -21.55 -17.44
N TRP A 28 8.41 -21.20 -17.66
CA TRP A 28 9.17 -20.31 -16.79
C TRP A 28 8.61 -18.88 -16.75
N GLU A 29 8.22 -18.30 -17.90
CA GLU A 29 7.57 -16.98 -17.91
C GLU A 29 6.27 -16.95 -17.10
N ARG A 30 5.51 -18.05 -17.13
CA ARG A 30 4.24 -18.16 -16.40
C ARG A 30 4.45 -18.18 -14.88
N GLU A 31 5.53 -18.79 -14.39
CA GLU A 31 5.92 -18.75 -12.97
C GLU A 31 6.45 -17.37 -12.55
N LEU A 32 7.26 -16.73 -13.39
CA LEU A 32 7.79 -15.38 -13.12
C LEU A 32 6.68 -14.33 -13.03
N ASN A 33 5.65 -14.43 -13.88
CA ASN A 33 4.47 -13.57 -13.80
C ASN A 33 3.68 -13.75 -12.48
N GLY A 34 3.67 -14.97 -11.93
CA GLY A 34 3.09 -15.24 -10.60
C GLY A 34 3.85 -14.51 -9.48
N PHE A 35 5.18 -14.43 -9.57
CA PHE A 35 6.01 -13.68 -8.62
C PHE A 35 5.85 -12.16 -8.74
N ASN A 36 5.63 -11.66 -9.95
CA ASN A 36 5.44 -10.23 -10.20
C ASN A 36 4.10 -9.73 -9.62
N PHE A 37 3.08 -10.59 -9.60
CA PHE A 37 1.80 -10.30 -8.93
C PHE A 37 1.99 -10.02 -7.43
N TRP A 38 2.87 -10.78 -6.76
CA TRP A 38 3.14 -10.62 -5.32
C TRP A 38 3.95 -9.35 -4.99
N HIS A 39 4.75 -8.84 -5.95
CA HIS A 39 5.52 -7.61 -5.77
C HIS A 39 4.75 -6.34 -6.12
N TRP A 40 3.47 -6.44 -6.47
CA TRP A 40 2.70 -5.26 -6.83
C TRP A 40 2.64 -4.24 -5.69
N LEU A 41 3.10 -3.02 -5.97
CA LEU A 41 3.20 -1.92 -5.00
C LEU A 41 1.84 -1.58 -4.34
N GLY A 42 0.73 -2.00 -4.95
CA GLY A 42 -0.64 -1.85 -4.47
C GLY A 42 -1.01 -2.73 -3.28
N TRP A 43 -0.33 -3.86 -3.05
CA TRP A 43 -0.62 -4.77 -1.93
C TRP A 43 -0.53 -4.08 -0.58
N LYS A 44 0.46 -3.22 -0.39
CA LYS A 44 0.64 -2.47 0.87
C LYS A 44 -0.58 -1.59 1.17
N ALA A 45 -1.14 -0.94 0.14
CA ALA A 45 -2.32 -0.11 0.30
C ALA A 45 -3.58 -0.96 0.56
N LEU A 46 -3.73 -2.08 -0.15
CA LEU A 46 -4.85 -3.01 0.07
C LEU A 46 -4.82 -3.60 1.48
N ILE A 47 -3.65 -4.00 1.98
CA ILE A 47 -3.49 -4.53 3.34
C ILE A 47 -3.82 -3.45 4.37
N ALA A 48 -3.33 -2.23 4.20
CA ALA A 48 -3.62 -1.12 5.11
C ALA A 48 -5.11 -0.77 5.16
N VAL A 49 -5.77 -0.68 4.00
CA VAL A 49 -7.22 -0.45 3.95
C VAL A 49 -8.00 -1.65 4.52
N GLY A 50 -7.56 -2.87 4.22
CA GLY A 50 -8.13 -4.09 4.78
C GLY A 50 -8.06 -4.14 6.30
N GLN A 51 -6.94 -3.71 6.89
CA GLN A 51 -6.77 -3.61 8.33
C GLN A 51 -7.80 -2.65 8.96
N VAL A 52 -7.98 -1.45 8.39
CA VAL A 52 -8.97 -0.48 8.86
C VAL A 52 -10.39 -1.06 8.75
N LEU A 53 -10.72 -1.75 7.66
CA LEU A 53 -12.02 -2.41 7.48
C LEU A 53 -12.25 -3.53 8.50
N ILE A 54 -11.21 -4.31 8.84
CA ILE A 54 -11.28 -5.36 9.87
C ILE A 54 -11.53 -4.71 11.24
N LEU A 55 -10.80 -3.65 11.59
CA LEU A 55 -11.00 -2.90 12.83
C LEU A 55 -12.41 -2.29 12.90
N LEU A 56 -12.92 -1.75 11.79
CA LEU A 56 -14.28 -1.24 11.70
C LEU A 56 -15.30 -2.36 11.93
N GLY A 57 -15.09 -3.53 11.32
CA GLY A 57 -15.92 -4.71 11.56
C GLY A 57 -15.90 -5.14 13.03
N LEU A 58 -14.72 -5.20 13.64
CA LEU A 58 -14.56 -5.49 15.07
C LEU A 58 -15.28 -4.48 15.96
N PHE A 59 -15.21 -3.18 15.64
CA PHE A 59 -15.91 -2.14 16.37
C PHE A 59 -17.44 -2.33 16.28
N VAL A 60 -17.98 -2.51 15.07
CA VAL A 60 -19.43 -2.69 14.85
C VAL A 60 -19.95 -3.99 15.49
N TYR A 61 -19.17 -5.07 15.42
CA TYR A 61 -19.54 -6.39 15.97
C TYR A 61 -19.03 -6.63 17.39
N SER A 62 -18.41 -5.66 18.05
CA SER A 62 -17.85 -5.81 19.40
C SER A 62 -18.89 -6.27 20.41
N GLY A 63 -20.09 -5.70 20.37
CA GLY A 63 -21.20 -6.07 21.27
C GLY A 63 -21.64 -7.54 21.13
N PRO A 64 -22.03 -8.00 19.92
CA PRO A 64 -22.35 -9.42 19.68
C PRO A 64 -21.21 -10.38 20.01
N LEU A 65 -19.95 -10.03 19.68
CA LEU A 65 -18.78 -10.85 19.99
C LEU A 65 -18.58 -11.02 21.50
N LEU A 66 -18.74 -9.95 22.27
CA LEU A 66 -18.68 -10.00 23.74
C LEU A 66 -19.78 -10.89 24.31
N ARG A 67 -21.01 -10.78 23.79
CA ARG A 67 -22.15 -11.61 24.24
C ARG A 67 -21.97 -13.10 23.97
N LEU A 68 -21.22 -13.47 22.94
CA LEU A 68 -20.88 -14.87 22.64
C LEU A 68 -19.90 -15.45 23.66
N ILE A 69 -18.98 -14.63 24.17
CA ILE A 69 -17.95 -15.06 25.13
C ILE A 69 -18.52 -15.04 26.56
N ASP A 70 -19.21 -13.97 26.93
CA ASP A 70 -19.84 -13.81 28.24
C ASP A 70 -21.17 -13.06 28.12
N PRO A 71 -22.32 -13.76 28.25
CA PRO A 71 -23.63 -13.13 28.20
C PRO A 71 -23.92 -12.20 29.39
N SER A 72 -23.15 -12.31 30.49
CA SER A 72 -23.33 -11.51 31.70
C SER A 72 -22.52 -10.20 31.70
N ALA A 73 -21.44 -10.12 30.91
CA ALA A 73 -20.61 -8.91 30.75
C ALA A 73 -21.28 -7.79 29.93
N ALA A 74 -22.46 -8.06 29.37
CA ALA A 74 -23.05 -7.27 28.29
C ALA A 74 -23.62 -5.88 28.69
N ALA A 75 -23.62 -5.49 29.97
CA ALA A 75 -24.32 -4.28 30.41
C ALA A 75 -23.41 -3.12 30.83
N LEU A 76 -22.21 -3.38 31.37
CA LEU A 76 -21.39 -2.34 32.01
C LEU A 76 -20.12 -1.97 31.21
N ASP A 77 -19.50 -2.93 30.51
CA ASP A 77 -18.19 -2.71 29.87
C ASP A 77 -18.24 -2.46 28.35
N ILE A 78 -19.41 -2.61 27.71
CA ILE A 78 -19.55 -2.42 26.25
C ILE A 78 -19.23 -0.97 25.84
N GLY A 79 -19.66 0.00 26.65
CA GLY A 79 -19.41 1.42 26.38
C GLY A 79 -17.93 1.75 26.36
N VAL A 80 -17.19 1.29 27.38
CA VAL A 80 -15.75 1.53 27.48
C VAL A 80 -14.98 0.81 26.37
N LEU A 81 -15.29 -0.46 26.10
CA LEU A 81 -14.60 -1.22 25.06
C LEU A 81 -14.86 -0.63 23.68
N SER A 82 -16.10 -0.21 23.39
CA SER A 82 -16.44 0.43 22.12
C SER A 82 -15.73 1.79 21.96
N ALA A 83 -15.63 2.59 23.03
CA ALA A 83 -14.88 3.85 23.00
C ALA A 83 -13.38 3.63 22.74
N VAL A 84 -12.78 2.62 23.37
CA VAL A 84 -11.37 2.25 23.15
C VAL A 84 -11.15 1.75 21.71
N LEU A 85 -12.03 0.87 21.21
CA LEU A 85 -11.98 0.38 19.84
C LEU A 85 -12.15 1.52 18.82
N LEU A 86 -13.05 2.46 19.09
CA LEU A 86 -13.26 3.63 18.25
C LEU A 86 -12.03 4.54 18.23
N ALA A 87 -11.39 4.77 19.38
CA ALA A 87 -10.16 5.57 19.46
C ALA A 87 -9.03 4.92 18.63
N ILE A 88 -8.84 3.61 18.76
CA ILE A 88 -7.84 2.86 17.97
C ILE A 88 -8.18 2.95 16.47
N LEU A 89 -9.44 2.72 16.09
CA LEU A 89 -9.90 2.79 14.71
C LEU A 89 -9.66 4.17 14.10
N MET A 90 -9.96 5.24 14.84
CA MET A 90 -9.76 6.61 14.39
C MET A 90 -8.27 6.92 14.17
N VAL A 91 -7.41 6.57 15.14
CA VAL A 91 -5.97 6.77 15.01
C VAL A 91 -5.42 5.99 13.81
N ASP A 92 -5.80 4.73 13.65
CA ASP A 92 -5.36 3.89 12.52
C ASP A 92 -5.83 4.46 11.18
N ALA A 93 -7.11 4.85 11.09
CA ALA A 93 -7.68 5.46 9.89
C ALA A 93 -6.95 6.76 9.52
N PHE A 94 -6.60 7.59 10.50
CA PHE A 94 -5.86 8.82 10.27
C PHE A 94 -4.43 8.55 9.80
N VAL A 95 -3.72 7.61 10.42
CA VAL A 95 -2.36 7.21 10.00
C VAL A 95 -2.38 6.67 8.57
N VAL A 96 -3.32 5.79 8.25
CA VAL A 96 -3.47 5.23 6.90
C VAL A 96 -3.84 6.32 5.90
N SER A 97 -4.73 7.25 6.24
CA SER A 97 -5.09 8.38 5.37
C SER A 97 -3.91 9.32 5.12
N ALA A 98 -3.12 9.63 6.15
CA ALA A 98 -1.96 10.50 6.04
C ALA A 98 -0.88 9.84 5.18
N TRP A 99 -0.68 8.53 5.36
CA TRP A 99 0.23 7.74 4.53
C TRP A 99 -0.22 7.67 3.06
N LEU A 100 -1.52 7.48 2.80
CA LEU A 100 -2.08 7.48 1.44
C LEU A 100 -1.96 8.85 0.77
N LEU A 101 -2.28 9.93 1.49
CA LEU A 101 -2.12 11.30 1.01
C LEU A 101 -0.65 11.60 0.69
N LEU A 102 0.28 11.25 1.58
CA LEU A 102 1.71 11.38 1.35
C LEU A 102 2.13 10.64 0.07
N ARG A 103 1.61 9.43 -0.14
CA ARG A 103 1.90 8.62 -1.33
C ARG A 103 1.32 9.22 -2.61
N MET A 104 0.15 9.85 -2.55
CA MET A 104 -0.44 10.57 -3.69
C MET A 104 0.30 11.86 -4.00
N VAL A 105 0.73 12.60 -2.98
CA VAL A 105 1.40 13.90 -3.12
C VAL A 105 2.87 13.72 -3.52
N ARG A 106 3.52 12.61 -3.12
CA ARG A 106 4.91 12.32 -3.45
C ARG A 106 5.24 12.44 -4.95
N PRO A 107 4.56 11.76 -5.89
CA PRO A 107 4.86 11.88 -7.31
C PRO A 107 4.71 13.33 -7.80
N THR A 108 3.66 14.03 -7.39
CA THR A 108 3.44 15.44 -7.73
C THR A 108 4.56 16.33 -7.23
N LEU A 109 5.02 16.15 -5.99
CA LEU A 109 6.14 16.92 -5.44
C LEU A 109 7.46 16.59 -6.14
N THR A 110 7.73 15.32 -6.44
CA THR A 110 8.96 14.92 -7.13
C THR A 110 8.98 15.38 -8.59
N GLU A 111 7.82 15.44 -9.25
CA GLU A 111 7.67 15.94 -10.63
C GLU A 111 7.93 17.46 -10.71
N PHE A 112 7.50 18.24 -9.70
CA PHE A 112 7.86 19.65 -9.60
C PHE A 112 9.38 19.90 -9.48
N TYR A 113 10.12 18.96 -8.89
CA TYR A 113 11.59 19.03 -8.83
C TYR A 113 12.29 18.62 -10.14
N GLU A 114 11.56 17.99 -11.06
CA GLU A 114 12.10 17.54 -12.35
C GLU A 114 12.01 18.63 -13.42
N TRP A 115 11.04 19.55 -13.30
CA TRP A 115 10.91 20.70 -14.22
C TRP A 115 11.95 21.81 -13.99
N ASP A 116 12.65 21.80 -12.85
CA ASP A 116 13.73 22.75 -12.49
C ASP A 116 15.13 22.19 -12.80
N ASP A 117 15.25 21.40 -13.87
CA ASP A 117 16.48 20.72 -14.29
C ASP A 117 17.55 21.65 -14.91
N GLU A 118 17.30 22.97 -14.97
CA GLU A 118 18.32 23.93 -15.40
C GLU A 118 19.42 24.17 -14.34
N HIS A 119 19.28 23.66 -13.10
CA HIS A 119 20.25 23.84 -12.02
C HIS A 119 20.82 22.51 -11.46
N ASP A 120 21.32 21.68 -12.38
CA ASP A 120 21.92 20.36 -12.11
C ASP A 120 23.11 20.40 -11.10
N TYR A 121 23.72 21.56 -10.90
CA TYR A 121 24.80 21.79 -9.93
C TYR A 121 24.33 21.97 -8.47
N LEU A 122 23.05 22.30 -8.21
CA LEU A 122 22.49 22.42 -6.85
C LEU A 122 21.84 21.12 -6.35
N LYS A 123 21.44 20.23 -7.27
CA LYS A 123 20.78 18.94 -6.97
C LYS A 123 21.67 17.98 -6.17
N LYS A 124 22.99 18.11 -6.25
CA LYS A 124 23.97 17.31 -5.49
C LYS A 124 24.01 17.62 -3.98
N GLY A 125 23.41 18.73 -3.54
CA GLY A 125 23.50 19.22 -2.15
C GLY A 125 22.23 19.05 -1.32
N ILE A 126 21.06 18.82 -1.94
CA ILE A 126 19.84 18.54 -1.19
C ILE A 126 19.95 17.09 -0.71
N THR A 127 20.53 16.95 0.47
CA THR A 127 20.71 15.67 1.17
C THR A 127 19.36 15.00 1.29
N SER A 128 19.27 13.70 0.96
CA SER A 128 18.06 12.86 1.16
C SER A 128 17.50 12.94 2.61
N CYS A 129 18.32 13.41 3.55
CA CYS A 129 17.93 13.79 4.90
C CYS A 129 16.91 14.95 4.96
N LEU A 130 17.05 15.99 4.12
CA LEU A 130 16.13 17.14 4.10
C LEU A 130 14.76 16.72 3.57
N GLU A 131 14.72 15.93 2.50
CA GLU A 131 13.47 15.36 1.96
C GLU A 131 12.77 14.49 3.01
N ALA A 132 13.51 13.60 3.68
CA ALA A 132 12.98 12.77 4.76
C ALA A 132 12.45 13.61 5.93
N LYS A 133 13.13 14.71 6.29
CA LYS A 133 12.67 15.65 7.33
C LYS A 133 11.37 16.35 6.95
N ILE A 134 11.25 16.83 5.71
CA ILE A 134 10.02 17.49 5.22
C ILE A 134 8.86 16.50 5.22
N LEU A 135 9.05 15.29 4.66
CA LEU A 135 8.04 14.23 4.66
C LEU A 135 7.61 13.84 6.07
N THR A 136 8.56 13.67 6.99
CA THR A 136 8.27 13.35 8.40
C THR A 136 7.53 14.49 9.08
N GLY A 137 7.89 15.74 8.79
CA GLY A 137 7.22 16.93 9.30
C GLY A 137 5.76 17.01 8.83
N ILE A 138 5.50 16.80 7.54
CA ILE A 138 4.15 16.79 6.97
C ILE A 138 3.33 15.66 7.58
N PHE A 139 3.89 14.45 7.66
CA PHE A 139 3.21 13.30 8.24
C PHE A 139 2.84 13.53 9.72
N SER A 140 3.80 13.99 10.52
CA SER A 140 3.56 14.31 11.94
C SER A 140 2.53 15.43 12.10
N GLY A 141 2.59 16.47 11.26
CA GLY A 141 1.62 17.55 11.23
C GLY A 141 0.20 17.08 10.91
N LEU A 142 0.03 16.18 9.93
CA LEU A 142 -1.27 15.59 9.63
C LEU A 142 -1.80 14.75 10.79
N VAL A 143 -0.97 13.91 11.39
CA VAL A 143 -1.37 13.08 12.55
C VAL A 143 -1.80 13.96 13.72
N LEU A 144 -1.03 15.02 14.04
CA LEU A 144 -1.37 15.96 15.10
C LEU A 144 -2.67 16.72 14.81
N LEU A 145 -2.88 17.15 13.57
CA LEU A 145 -4.11 17.83 13.15
C LEU A 145 -5.32 16.91 13.31
N CYS A 146 -5.20 15.64 12.93
CA CYS A 146 -6.26 14.65 13.12
C CYS A 146 -6.54 14.39 14.61
N CYS A 147 -5.50 14.25 15.43
CA CYS A 147 -5.65 14.12 16.89
C CYS A 147 -6.34 15.34 17.51
N ALA A 148 -5.99 16.55 17.07
CA ALA A 148 -6.60 17.80 17.55
C ALA A 148 -8.09 17.88 17.18
N VAL A 149 -8.45 17.55 15.94
CA VAL A 149 -9.86 17.49 15.50
C VAL A 149 -10.64 16.47 16.34
N PHE A 150 -10.07 15.31 16.60
CA PHE A 150 -10.70 14.30 17.45
C PHE A 150 -10.93 14.79 18.88
N LEU A 151 -9.93 15.44 19.50
CA LEU A 151 -10.06 16.01 20.85
C LEU A 151 -11.10 17.14 20.93
N VAL A 152 -11.30 17.90 19.86
CA VAL A 152 -12.32 18.97 19.82
C VAL A 152 -13.73 18.41 19.63
N LEU A 153 -13.86 17.26 18.97
CA LEU A 153 -15.15 16.61 18.69
C LEU A 153 -15.65 15.71 19.83
N LEU A 154 -14.79 15.36 20.79
CA LEU A 154 -15.07 14.48 21.93
C LEU A 154 -15.53 15.28 23.15
#